data_AF-A0A928PCE9-F1
#
_entry.id   AF-A0A928PCE9-F1
#
_cell.length_a   1.000
_cell.length_b   1.000
_cell.length_c   1.000
_cell.angle_alpha   90.00
_cell.angle_beta   90.00
_cell.angle_gamma   90.00
#
_symmetry.space_group_name_H-M   'P 1'
#
loop_
_entity.id
_entity.type
_entity.pdbx_description
1 polymer ?
#
loop_
_entity_poly.entity_id
_entity_poly.type
_entity_poly.pdbx_seq_one_letter_code
_entity_poly.pdbx_strand_id
1 'polypeptide(L)'
;MSGHIGIYIGNGLAVECTPKWDNDVQITAVGGIGTVAGYNTRNWTAHGKLRYVSYTGSNDNPHTNGSSSSSGTTASYVTYTVQSGDTLSAIGAKYGVSYLTIANYNGISSPYTIHVGQVLKIPV
;
A
#
# COMPACT_ATOMS: atom_id res chain seq x y z
N MET A 1 14.03 8.72 -27.42
CA MET A 1 13.50 7.67 -26.53
C MET A 1 12.53 8.35 -25.58
N SER A 2 11.23 8.04 -25.63
CA SER A 2 10.30 8.68 -24.70
C SER A 2 10.44 8.01 -23.34
N GLY A 3 11.13 8.67 -22.41
CA GLY A 3 11.14 8.26 -21.01
C GLY A 3 9.74 8.39 -20.42
N HIS A 4 9.50 7.69 -19.32
CA HIS A 4 8.34 7.90 -18.46
C HIS A 4 8.83 8.57 -17.17
N ILE A 5 8.02 9.48 -16.62
CA ILE A 5 8.22 9.97 -15.25
C ILE A 5 7.42 9.08 -14.31
N GLY A 6 7.83 8.97 -13.06
CA GLY A 6 6.94 8.42 -12.05
C GLY A 6 7.35 8.55 -10.62
N ILE A 7 6.36 8.23 -9.81
CA ILE A 7 6.29 8.55 -8.39
C ILE A 7 6.02 7.23 -7.66
N TYR A 8 6.91 6.86 -6.75
CA TYR A 8 6.72 5.70 -5.89
C TYR A 8 5.62 5.99 -4.87
N ILE A 9 4.57 5.16 -4.87
CA ILE A 9 3.39 5.33 -4.00
C ILE A 9 3.35 4.34 -2.83
N GLY A 10 4.31 3.41 -2.77
CA GLY A 10 4.39 2.40 -1.71
C GLY A 10 4.04 0.99 -2.19
N ASN A 11 4.29 -0.01 -1.34
CA ASN A 11 3.94 -1.42 -1.59
C ASN A 11 4.44 -1.98 -2.93
N GLY A 12 5.62 -1.56 -3.38
CA GLY A 12 6.17 -1.99 -4.67
C GLY A 12 5.46 -1.41 -5.89
N LEU A 13 4.61 -0.38 -5.73
CA LEU A 13 3.89 0.26 -6.83
C LEU A 13 4.39 1.69 -7.09
N ALA A 14 4.32 2.08 -8.36
CA ALA A 14 4.55 3.44 -8.82
C ALA A 14 3.45 3.90 -9.78
N VAL A 15 3.17 5.20 -9.78
CA VAL A 15 2.41 5.86 -10.84
C VAL A 15 3.41 6.27 -11.92
N GLU A 16 3.20 5.80 -13.14
CA GLU A 16 3.96 6.18 -14.32
C GLU A 16 3.15 7.20 -15.13
N CYS A 17 3.80 8.21 -15.72
CA CYS A 17 3.19 9.09 -16.72
C CYS A 17 4.07 9.14 -17.98
N THR A 18 3.47 8.93 -19.15
CA THR A 18 4.14 9.12 -20.44
C THR A 18 3.13 9.46 -21.54
N PRO A 19 3.47 10.38 -22.46
CA PRO A 19 2.62 10.71 -23.61
C PRO A 19 2.50 9.57 -24.63
N LYS A 20 3.07 8.40 -24.35
CA LYS A 20 3.01 7.21 -25.21
C LYS A 20 1.72 6.39 -25.01
N TRP A 21 0.94 6.66 -23.96
CA TRP A 21 -0.28 5.91 -23.66
C TRP A 21 -1.52 6.73 -23.94
N ASP A 22 -2.59 6.07 -24.38
CA ASP A 22 -3.88 6.71 -24.69
C ASP A 22 -4.50 7.44 -23.47
N ASN A 23 -4.11 7.06 -22.25
CA ASN A 23 -4.58 7.66 -20.99
C ASN A 23 -3.48 8.43 -20.23
N ASP A 24 -2.30 8.64 -20.84
CA ASP A 24 -1.11 9.33 -20.30
C ASP A 24 -0.51 8.81 -18.98
N VAL A 25 -1.23 7.98 -18.21
CA VAL A 25 -0.89 7.55 -16.84
C VAL A 25 -1.22 6.07 -16.61
N GLN A 26 -0.35 5.35 -15.90
CA GLN A 26 -0.53 3.93 -15.51
C GLN A 26 -0.03 3.67 -14.09
N ILE A 27 -0.49 2.58 -13.46
CA ILE A 27 0.09 2.03 -12.23
C ILE A 27 0.85 0.74 -12.56
N THR A 28 2.06 0.61 -12.04
CA THR A 28 2.95 -0.54 -12.31
C THR A 28 3.68 -1.00 -11.07
N ALA A 29 4.08 -2.26 -11.06
CA ALA A 29 5.04 -2.79 -10.11
C ALA A 29 6.46 -2.27 -10.41
N VAL A 30 7.18 -1.93 -9.35
CA VAL A 30 8.58 -1.49 -9.40
C VAL A 30 9.47 -2.73 -9.29
N GLY A 31 10.00 -3.19 -10.42
CA GLY A 31 10.70 -4.47 -10.52
C GLY A 31 11.92 -4.61 -9.60
N GLY A 32 12.60 -3.51 -9.27
CA GLY A 32 13.72 -3.49 -8.32
C GLY A 32 13.31 -3.61 -6.84
N ILE A 33 12.02 -3.50 -6.53
CA ILE A 33 11.47 -3.53 -5.16
C ILE A 33 10.57 -4.78 -4.97
N GLY A 34 10.08 -5.38 -6.06
CA GLY A 34 9.31 -6.62 -6.05
C GLY A 34 8.26 -6.67 -7.16
N THR A 35 7.80 -7.86 -7.52
CA THR A 35 6.66 -8.02 -8.42
C THR A 35 5.35 -7.89 -7.65
N VAL A 36 4.34 -7.27 -8.26
CA VAL A 36 2.99 -7.17 -7.68
C VAL A 36 2.01 -7.84 -8.65
N ALA A 37 1.28 -8.84 -8.16
CA ALA A 37 0.33 -9.61 -8.97
C ALA A 37 -0.75 -8.70 -9.58
N GLY A 38 -1.03 -8.88 -10.88
CA GLY A 38 -2.01 -8.07 -11.62
C GLY A 38 -1.47 -6.74 -12.16
N TYR A 39 -0.19 -6.40 -11.91
CA TYR A 39 0.43 -5.18 -12.42
C TYR A 39 1.56 -5.49 -13.40
N ASN A 40 1.65 -4.68 -14.46
CA ASN A 40 2.82 -4.69 -15.32
C ASN A 40 4.05 -4.28 -14.51
N THR A 41 5.16 -5.01 -14.67
CA THR A 41 6.42 -4.73 -13.96
C THR A 41 7.37 -3.95 -14.84
N ARG A 42 7.99 -2.90 -14.30
CA ARG A 42 9.04 -2.15 -14.98
C ARG A 42 10.26 -1.94 -14.09
N ASN A 43 11.43 -1.89 -14.71
CA ASN A 43 12.69 -1.58 -14.03
C ASN A 43 12.95 -0.08 -14.12
N TRP A 44 12.85 0.58 -12.98
CA TRP A 44 13.05 2.01 -12.82
C TRP A 44 14.50 2.28 -12.41
N THR A 45 15.19 3.16 -13.14
CA THR A 45 16.55 3.59 -12.79
C THR A 45 16.56 4.80 -11.86
N ALA A 46 15.47 5.57 -11.81
CA ALA A 46 15.29 6.69 -10.90
C ALA A 46 13.79 6.89 -10.60
N HIS A 47 13.44 7.10 -9.33
CA HIS A 47 12.08 7.40 -8.90
C HIS A 47 12.09 8.26 -7.64
N GLY A 48 11.07 9.09 -7.46
CA GLY A 48 10.87 9.91 -6.26
C GLY A 48 9.69 9.41 -5.43
N LYS A 49 9.77 9.55 -4.11
CA LYS A 49 8.59 9.47 -3.23
C LYS A 49 8.24 10.89 -2.80
N LEU A 50 7.09 11.39 -3.24
CA LEU A 50 6.56 12.65 -2.70
C LEU A 50 5.96 12.39 -1.32
N ARG A 51 6.09 13.38 -0.42
CA ARG A 51 5.36 13.36 0.86
C ARG A 51 3.86 13.34 0.59
N TYR A 52 3.08 12.73 1.49
CA TYR A 52 1.63 12.82 1.43
C TYR A 52 1.21 14.30 1.46
N VAL A 53 0.33 14.66 0.53
CA VAL A 53 -0.35 15.95 0.54
C VAL A 53 -1.66 15.73 1.29
N SER A 54 -1.85 16.44 2.40
CA SER A 54 -3.13 16.51 3.10
C SER A 54 -3.92 17.69 2.56
N TYR A 55 -5.12 17.45 2.03
CA TYR A 55 -6.04 18.51 1.65
C TYR A 55 -6.94 18.87 2.85
N THR A 56 -7.07 20.15 3.16
CA THR A 56 -8.09 20.60 4.11
C THR A 56 -9.45 20.61 3.42
N GLY A 57 -10.37 19.74 3.85
CA GLY A 57 -11.75 19.72 3.36
C GLY A 57 -12.10 18.64 2.32
N SER A 58 -11.20 17.71 2.00
CA SER A 58 -11.52 16.59 1.11
C SER A 58 -12.05 15.40 1.91
N ASN A 59 -13.33 15.04 1.72
CA ASN A 59 -13.83 13.70 2.00
C ASN A 59 -13.31 12.77 0.90
N ASP A 60 -12.03 12.42 0.96
CA ASP A 60 -11.41 11.50 0.00
C ASP A 60 -11.81 10.06 0.33
N ASN A 61 -13.03 9.69 -0.04
CA ASN A 61 -13.34 8.29 -0.35
C ASN A 61 -12.83 8.06 -1.78
N PRO A 62 -11.73 7.32 -2.00
CA PRO A 62 -11.20 7.17 -3.34
C PRO A 62 -12.25 6.42 -4.17
N HIS A 63 -12.81 7.11 -5.15
CA HIS A 63 -13.82 6.57 -6.05
C HIS A 63 -13.20 5.42 -6.86
N THR A 64 -13.44 4.21 -6.36
CA THR A 64 -13.55 2.98 -7.11
C THR A 64 -14.33 3.26 -8.39
N ASN A 65 -13.73 3.01 -9.56
CA ASN A 65 -14.51 2.84 -10.78
C ASN A 65 -14.01 1.64 -11.59
N GLY A 66 -14.78 0.56 -11.52
CA GLY A 66 -14.97 -0.34 -12.66
C GLY A 66 -14.17 -1.64 -12.70
N SER A 67 -14.40 -2.56 -11.76
CA SER A 67 -15.00 -3.85 -12.13
C SER A 67 -15.46 -4.63 -10.89
N SER A 68 -16.76 -4.83 -10.82
CA SER A 68 -17.43 -5.72 -9.89
C SER A 68 -17.00 -7.16 -10.12
N SER A 69 -16.20 -7.67 -9.22
CA SER A 69 -16.38 -9.03 -8.73
C SER A 69 -16.33 -8.97 -7.21
N SER A 70 -17.52 -9.04 -6.62
CA SER A 70 -17.71 -9.47 -5.25
C SER A 70 -17.15 -10.88 -5.09
N SER A 71 -15.83 -10.97 -5.01
CA SER A 71 -15.16 -12.09 -4.36
C SER A 71 -14.92 -11.60 -2.95
N GLY A 72 -15.87 -11.91 -2.07
CA GLY A 72 -15.59 -11.98 -0.65
C GLY A 72 -14.54 -13.07 -0.44
N THR A 73 -13.30 -12.78 -0.81
CA THR A 73 -12.15 -13.44 -0.21
C THR A 73 -12.15 -12.89 1.19
N THR A 74 -12.82 -13.59 2.10
CA THR A 74 -12.66 -13.40 3.54
C THR A 74 -11.17 -13.38 3.78
N ALA A 75 -10.58 -12.19 3.94
CA ALA A 75 -9.18 -12.06 4.27
C ALA A 75 -9.01 -12.84 5.58
N SER A 76 -8.40 -14.02 5.48
CA SER A 76 -8.10 -14.80 6.66
C SER A 76 -7.15 -13.95 7.48
N TYR A 77 -7.45 -13.80 8.77
CA TYR A 77 -6.59 -13.05 9.66
C TYR A 77 -6.07 -13.99 10.73
N VAL A 78 -4.82 -13.78 11.09
CA VAL A 78 -4.27 -14.35 12.32
C VAL A 78 -4.40 -13.34 13.44
N THR A 79 -4.60 -13.83 14.66
CA THR A 79 -4.67 -12.98 15.84
C THR A 79 -3.29 -12.91 16.46
N TYR A 80 -2.83 -11.70 16.77
CA TYR A 80 -1.54 -11.45 17.40
C TYR A 80 -1.72 -10.58 18.64
N THR A 81 -1.22 -11.04 19.79
CA THR A 81 -1.19 -10.25 21.02
C THR A 81 0.13 -9.52 21.12
N VAL A 82 0.06 -8.19 21.13
CA VAL A 82 1.23 -7.30 21.20
C VAL A 82 2.04 -7.57 22.47
N GLN A 83 3.35 -7.74 22.29
CA GLN A 83 4.34 -7.97 23.34
C GLN A 83 5.17 -6.71 23.60
N SER A 84 5.90 -6.70 24.71
CA SER A 84 6.79 -5.58 25.05
C SER A 84 7.87 -5.43 23.98
N GLY A 85 8.03 -4.20 23.46
CA GLY A 85 9.00 -3.87 22.41
C GLY A 85 8.48 -3.99 20.97
N ASP A 86 7.24 -4.44 20.78
CA ASP A 86 6.66 -4.54 19.44
C ASP A 86 6.37 -3.18 18.80
N THR A 87 6.44 -3.17 17.47
CA THR A 87 5.94 -2.10 16.61
C THR A 87 5.08 -2.69 15.51
N LEU A 88 4.12 -1.93 14.99
CA LEU A 88 3.32 -2.38 13.84
C LEU A 88 4.19 -2.73 12.62
N SER A 89 5.34 -2.05 12.44
CA SER A 89 6.31 -2.37 11.40
C SER A 89 6.99 -3.72 11.60
N ALA A 90 7.42 -4.03 12.82
CA ALA A 90 8.08 -5.30 13.12
C ALA A 90 7.09 -6.48 13.03
N ILE A 91 5.87 -6.29 13.53
CA ILE A 91 4.78 -7.27 13.40
C ILE A 91 4.46 -7.47 11.92
N GLY A 92 4.28 -6.39 11.16
CA GLY A 92 4.01 -6.45 9.72
C GLY A 92 5.08 -7.22 8.94
N ALA A 93 6.35 -6.93 9.18
CA ALA A 93 7.45 -7.63 8.53
C ALA A 93 7.44 -9.14 8.80
N LYS A 94 7.06 -9.57 10.01
CA LYS A 94 6.94 -10.99 10.37
C LYS A 94 5.89 -11.74 9.55
N TYR A 95 4.81 -11.06 9.17
CA TYR A 95 3.69 -11.65 8.42
C TYR A 95 3.67 -11.27 6.94
N GLY A 96 4.64 -10.49 6.47
CA GLY A 96 4.66 -9.98 5.09
C GLY A 96 3.59 -8.93 4.80
N VAL A 97 3.08 -8.25 5.83
CA VAL A 97 1.98 -7.28 5.75
C VAL A 97 2.50 -5.89 6.07
N SER A 98 2.04 -4.85 5.36
CA SER A 98 2.43 -3.48 5.70
C SER A 98 1.85 -3.05 7.05
N TYR A 99 2.60 -2.25 7.82
CA TYR A 99 2.12 -1.71 9.10
C TYR A 99 0.82 -0.92 8.93
N LEU A 100 0.66 -0.21 7.80
CA LEU A 100 -0.51 0.60 7.49
C LEU A 100 -1.73 -0.30 7.21
N THR A 101 -1.53 -1.43 6.54
CA THR A 101 -2.58 -2.44 6.35
C THR A 101 -3.05 -2.97 7.69
N ILE A 102 -2.14 -3.32 8.61
CA ILE A 102 -2.49 -3.76 9.97
C ILE A 102 -3.24 -2.65 10.71
N ALA A 103 -2.74 -1.42 10.65
CA ALA A 103 -3.36 -0.29 11.33
C ALA A 103 -4.80 -0.08 10.85
N ASN A 104 -5.02 0.00 9.54
CA ASN A 104 -6.33 0.18 8.94
C ASN A 104 -7.28 -0.98 9.28
N TYR A 105 -6.79 -2.22 9.22
CA TYR A 105 -7.60 -3.42 9.52
C TYR A 105 -8.04 -3.47 11.00
N ASN A 106 -7.30 -2.80 11.88
CA ASN A 106 -7.60 -2.72 13.32
C ASN A 106 -8.14 -1.34 13.75
N GLY A 107 -8.45 -0.44 12.81
CA GLY A 107 -8.95 0.90 13.13
C GLY A 107 -7.95 1.80 13.87
N ILE A 108 -6.65 1.52 13.77
CA ILE A 108 -5.59 2.27 14.43
C ILE A 108 -5.22 3.48 13.55
N SER A 109 -5.39 4.68 14.11
CA SER A 109 -5.04 5.93 13.45
C SER A 109 -3.68 6.46 13.91
N SER A 110 -3.13 7.43 13.17
CA SER A 110 -1.94 8.18 13.59
C SER A 110 -2.12 8.69 15.03
N PRO A 111 -1.15 8.53 15.94
CA PRO A 111 0.27 8.21 15.69
C PRO A 111 0.62 6.71 15.56
N TYR A 112 -0.37 5.84 15.30
CA TYR A 112 -0.20 4.40 15.08
C TYR A 112 0.34 3.64 16.30
N THR A 113 -0.04 4.10 17.49
CA THR A 113 0.36 3.51 18.76
C THR A 113 -0.37 2.19 19.01
N ILE A 114 0.39 1.20 19.48
CA ILE A 114 -0.11 -0.07 20.00
C ILE A 114 0.37 -0.26 21.44
N HIS A 115 -0.38 -1.04 22.21
CA HIS A 115 -0.10 -1.28 23.62
C HIS A 115 0.14 -2.76 23.88
N VAL A 116 1.01 -3.09 24.84
CA VAL A 116 1.23 -4.48 25.26
C VAL A 116 -0.10 -5.10 25.70
N GLY A 117 -0.38 -6.32 25.24
CA GLY A 117 -1.63 -7.03 25.47
C GLY A 117 -2.75 -6.68 24.48
N GLN A 118 -2.57 -5.67 23.63
CA GLN A 118 -3.52 -5.36 22.56
C GLN A 118 -3.57 -6.52 21.57
N VAL A 119 -4.79 -6.93 21.20
CA VAL A 119 -5.01 -7.99 20.24
C VAL A 119 -5.22 -7.38 18.86
N LEU A 120 -4.34 -7.73 17.92
CA LEU A 120 -4.38 -7.29 16.53
C LEU A 120 -4.84 -8.41 15.62
N LYS A 121 -5.68 -8.07 14.65
CA LYS A 121 -6.01 -8.90 13.50
C LYS A 121 -5.03 -8.59 12.38
N ILE A 122 -4.21 -9.57 12.00
CA ILE A 122 -3.22 -9.43 10.94
C ILE A 122 -3.77 -10.12 9.69
N PRO A 123 -4.15 -9.37 8.63
CA PRO A 123 -4.68 -9.97 7.40
C PRO A 123 -3.55 -10.67 6.63
N VAL A 124 -3.67 -11.98 6.40
CA VAL A 124 -2.67 -12.84 5.73
C VAL A 124 -3.26 -13.61 4.56
#